data_AF-A0A5E4SBS4-F1
#
_entry.id   AF-A0A5E4SBS4-F1
#
_cell.length_a   1.000
_cell.length_b   1.000
_cell.length_c   1.000
_cell.angle_alpha   90.00
_cell.angle_beta   90.00
_cell.angle_gamma   90.00
#
_symmetry.space_group_name_H-M   'P 1'
#
loop_
_entity.id
_entity.type
_entity.pdbx_description
1 polymer ?
#
loop_
_entity_poly.entity_id
_entity_poly.type
_entity_poly.pdbx_seq_one_letter_code
_entity_poly.pdbx_strand_id
1 'polypeptide(L)'
;MYIVLTSRPGEYRSEPTPGITPVETHDYYYGARHVAAFVVAKLDGAARVKIIEDTPPHGENLVPTKFFEKFSTAAEALASLEALVGRDHAQARLSRREPSPPAATTVQITFLSNGGKCVEAPPNSNLLRVSLREKGGIPFKCGGGLCGTCRCRVETGREHTDAVKPKERRHLSAEDLENGYRMACQTFINGDVSVSW
;
A
#
# COMPACT_ATOMS: atom_id res chain seq x y z
N MET A 1 -8.11 -20.91 16.00
CA MET A 1 -6.68 -21.16 16.26
C MET A 1 -5.92 -19.88 15.94
N TYR A 2 -4.77 -19.70 16.58
CA TYR A 2 -3.90 -18.54 16.38
C TYR A 2 -2.51 -19.01 15.95
N ILE A 3 -1.83 -18.15 15.20
CA ILE A 3 -0.43 -18.32 14.79
C ILE A 3 0.32 -17.03 15.09
N VAL A 4 1.64 -17.14 15.20
CA VAL A 4 2.54 -16.00 15.26
C VAL A 4 3.27 -15.89 13.92
N LEU A 5 3.06 -14.78 13.22
CA LEU A 5 3.86 -14.41 12.06
C LEU A 5 5.08 -13.65 12.55
N THR A 6 6.25 -13.94 11.97
CA THR A 6 7.50 -13.24 12.31
C THR A 6 8.00 -12.50 11.10
N SER A 7 8.44 -11.26 11.27
CA SER A 7 9.17 -10.48 10.27
C SER A 7 10.51 -10.07 10.87
N ARG A 8 11.59 -10.13 10.10
CA ARG A 8 12.93 -9.68 10.51
C ARG A 8 13.33 -8.50 9.63
N PRO A 9 13.31 -7.26 10.15
CA PRO A 9 13.61 -6.06 9.38
C PRO A 9 14.94 -6.17 8.63
N GLY A 10 14.90 -5.97 7.31
CA GLY A 10 16.08 -6.04 6.45
C GLY A 10 16.44 -7.45 5.97
N GLU A 11 15.71 -8.47 6.41
CA GLU A 11 15.81 -9.84 5.88
C GLU A 11 14.53 -10.23 5.14
N TYR A 12 13.38 -10.21 5.83
CA TYR A 12 12.08 -10.51 5.25
C TYR A 12 10.93 -10.01 6.09
N ARG A 13 9.77 -9.87 5.46
CA ARG A 13 8.49 -9.65 6.13
C ARG A 13 7.47 -10.74 5.81
N SER A 14 6.65 -11.04 6.81
CA SER A 14 5.51 -11.95 6.67
C SER A 14 4.22 -11.15 6.53
N GLU A 15 3.52 -11.33 5.42
CA GLU A 15 2.24 -10.71 5.14
C GLU A 15 1.10 -11.75 5.28
N PRO A 16 0.03 -11.41 6.03
CA PRO A 16 -1.16 -12.23 6.09
C PRO A 16 -1.83 -12.30 4.72
N THR A 17 -2.39 -13.46 4.37
CA THR A 17 -3.22 -13.63 3.16
C THR A 17 -4.66 -13.98 3.58
N PRO A 18 -5.63 -14.10 2.65
CA PRO A 18 -7.00 -14.45 3.00
C PRO A 18 -7.08 -15.69 3.91
N GLY A 19 -7.83 -15.57 5.01
CA GLY A 19 -7.92 -16.59 6.06
C GLY A 19 -6.96 -16.37 7.24
N ILE A 20 -6.13 -15.32 7.20
CA ILE A 20 -5.24 -14.91 8.30
C ILE A 20 -5.62 -13.48 8.72
N THR A 21 -6.15 -13.32 9.92
CA THR A 21 -6.58 -12.01 10.44
C THR A 21 -5.65 -11.57 11.57
N PRO A 22 -4.83 -10.52 11.37
CA PRO A 22 -4.01 -9.94 12.44
C PRO A 22 -4.85 -9.49 13.63
N VAL A 23 -4.37 -9.77 14.84
CA VAL A 23 -5.02 -9.40 16.11
C VAL A 23 -4.16 -8.38 16.83
N GLU A 24 -2.87 -8.66 16.96
CA GLU A 24 -1.95 -7.81 17.72
C GLU A 24 -0.54 -7.91 17.15
N THR A 25 0.19 -6.78 17.14
CA THR A 25 1.57 -6.71 16.66
C THR A 25 2.48 -6.31 17.80
N HIS A 26 3.64 -6.96 17.90
CA HIS A 26 4.66 -6.68 18.88
C HIS A 26 6.03 -6.54 18.22
N ASP A 27 6.75 -5.49 18.58
CA ASP A 27 8.11 -5.24 18.13
C ASP A 27 9.10 -5.68 19.20
N TYR A 28 9.99 -6.58 18.78
CA TYR A 28 11.06 -7.14 19.58
C TYR A 28 12.36 -6.39 19.33
N TYR A 29 12.91 -5.85 20.41
CA TYR A 29 14.15 -5.10 20.42
C TYR A 29 15.20 -5.83 21.23
N TYR A 30 16.46 -5.69 20.81
CA TYR A 30 17.62 -6.00 21.63
C TYR A 30 18.47 -4.73 21.75
N GLY A 31 18.44 -4.11 22.93
CA GLY A 31 18.93 -2.75 23.11
C GLY A 31 18.12 -1.76 22.25
N ALA A 32 18.81 -0.95 21.43
CA ALA A 32 18.16 -0.01 20.51
C ALA A 32 17.77 -0.61 19.16
N ARG A 33 18.22 -1.84 18.84
CA ARG A 33 17.99 -2.47 17.54
C ARG A 33 16.61 -3.11 17.48
N HIS A 34 15.82 -2.79 16.46
CA HIS A 34 14.60 -3.52 16.13
C HIS A 34 15.00 -4.84 15.44
N VAL A 35 14.79 -5.96 16.14
CA VAL A 35 15.28 -7.28 15.71
C VAL A 35 14.20 -8.06 14.96
N ALA A 36 12.95 -7.98 15.41
CA ALA A 36 11.84 -8.66 14.77
C ALA A 36 10.51 -7.96 15.07
N ALA A 37 9.54 -8.14 14.20
CA ALA A 37 8.14 -7.83 14.45
C ALA A 37 7.32 -9.13 14.44
N PHE A 38 6.52 -9.33 15.47
CA PHE A 38 5.66 -10.48 15.66
C PHE A 38 4.20 -10.06 15.50
N VAL A 39 3.43 -10.80 14.70
CA VAL A 39 2.00 -10.57 14.52
C VAL A 39 1.25 -11.81 15.01
N VAL A 40 0.52 -11.66 16.11
CA VAL A 40 -0.47 -12.66 16.54
C VAL A 40 -1.65 -12.54 15.60
N ALA A 41 -1.98 -13.63 14.90
CA ALA A 41 -3.05 -13.65 13.92
C ALA A 41 -4.01 -14.82 14.15
N LYS A 42 -5.30 -14.55 14.02
CA LYS A 42 -6.34 -15.58 13.96
C LYS A 42 -6.27 -16.28 12.61
N LEU A 43 -6.34 -17.60 12.63
CA LEU A 43 -6.35 -18.45 11.45
C LEU A 43 -7.73 -19.09 11.26
N ASP A 44 -8.33 -18.82 10.10
CA ASP A 44 -9.61 -19.41 9.67
C ASP A 44 -9.34 -20.49 8.61
N GLY A 45 -9.08 -21.71 9.06
CA GLY A 45 -8.83 -22.87 8.20
C GLY A 45 -7.42 -22.95 7.61
N ALA A 46 -7.29 -23.58 6.44
CA ALA A 46 -6.01 -23.73 5.76
C ALA A 46 -5.68 -22.48 4.92
N ALA A 47 -4.68 -21.73 5.36
CA ALA A 47 -4.17 -20.56 4.64
C ALA A 47 -2.67 -20.67 4.34
N ARG A 48 -2.12 -19.69 3.62
CA ARG A 48 -0.68 -19.55 3.36
C ARG A 48 -0.21 -18.18 3.84
N VAL A 49 0.97 -18.10 4.43
CA VAL A 49 1.60 -16.82 4.77
C VAL A 49 2.47 -16.41 3.59
N LYS A 50 2.39 -15.15 3.16
CA LYS A 50 3.28 -14.62 2.13
C LYS A 50 4.55 -14.12 2.81
N ILE A 51 5.70 -14.70 2.49
CA ILE A 51 7.01 -14.23 2.96
C ILE A 51 7.67 -13.49 1.81
N ILE A 52 8.13 -12.27 2.06
CA ILE A 52 8.77 -11.40 1.08
C ILE A 52 10.14 -11.02 1.60
N GLU A 53 11.18 -11.28 0.81
CA GLU A 53 12.55 -10.87 1.13
C GLU A 53 12.70 -9.35 0.97
N ASP A 54 13.29 -8.71 1.98
CA ASP A 54 13.54 -7.27 1.95
C ASP A 54 14.77 -6.92 1.12
N THR A 55 15.60 -7.90 0.75
CA THR A 55 16.81 -7.70 -0.06
C THR A 55 16.62 -8.18 -1.50
N PRO A 56 17.19 -7.50 -2.50
CA PRO A 56 17.19 -7.97 -3.89
C PRO A 56 17.82 -9.37 -4.00
N PRO A 57 17.21 -10.31 -4.74
CA PRO A 57 16.18 -10.13 -5.76
C PRO A 57 14.71 -10.09 -5.28
N HIS A 58 14.41 -9.85 -4.01
CA HIS A 58 13.06 -9.73 -3.44
C HIS A 58 12.20 -10.97 -3.71
N GLY A 59 12.69 -12.15 -3.29
CA GLY A 59 11.93 -13.39 -3.40
C GLY A 59 10.60 -13.33 -2.66
N GLU A 60 9.55 -13.90 -3.28
CA GLU A 60 8.24 -14.08 -2.65
C GLU A 60 7.92 -15.58 -2.55
N ASN A 61 7.45 -16.03 -1.38
CA ASN A 61 7.04 -17.41 -1.16
C ASN A 61 5.72 -17.51 -0.38
N LEU A 62 4.88 -18.49 -0.72
CA LEU A 62 3.63 -18.78 -0.04
C LEU A 62 3.75 -20.02 0.85
N VAL A 63 4.08 -19.79 2.12
CA VAL A 63 4.33 -20.85 3.10
C VAL A 63 3.01 -21.34 3.70
N PRO A 64 2.67 -22.64 3.57
CA PRO A 64 1.47 -23.20 4.19
C PRO A 64 1.45 -23.02 5.71
N THR A 65 0.30 -22.62 6.25
CA THR A 65 0.14 -22.41 7.70
C THR A 65 0.30 -23.67 8.54
N LYS A 66 0.28 -24.87 7.94
CA LYS A 66 0.55 -26.15 8.66
C LYS A 66 1.94 -26.22 9.29
N PHE A 67 2.89 -25.39 8.85
CA PHE A 67 4.24 -25.32 9.39
C PHE A 67 4.38 -24.35 10.58
N PHE A 68 3.31 -23.62 10.91
CA PHE A 68 3.31 -22.67 12.02
C PHE A 68 2.73 -23.32 13.27
N GLU A 69 3.36 -23.05 14.41
CA GLU A 69 2.82 -23.40 15.72
C GLU A 69 1.41 -22.86 15.89
N LYS A 70 0.54 -23.65 16.53
CA LYS A 70 -0.88 -23.35 16.71
C LYS A 70 -1.17 -23.13 18.18
N PHE A 71 -1.79 -22.00 18.46
CA PHE A 71 -2.27 -21.65 19.78
C PHE A 71 -3.80 -21.71 19.80
N SER A 72 -4.37 -22.11 20.94
CA SER A 72 -5.82 -22.17 21.10
C SER A 72 -6.38 -20.77 21.27
N THR A 73 -5.63 -19.89 21.94
CA THR A 73 -6.02 -18.50 22.22
C THR A 73 -4.93 -17.50 21.78
N ALA A 74 -5.32 -16.23 21.61
CA ALA A 74 -4.36 -15.15 21.35
C ALA A 74 -3.42 -14.92 22.55
N ALA A 75 -3.91 -15.11 23.78
CA ALA A 75 -3.14 -14.98 25.00
C ALA A 75 -2.01 -16.02 25.09
N GLU A 76 -2.28 -17.26 24.71
CA GLU A 76 -1.23 -18.30 24.62
C GLU A 76 -0.16 -17.96 23.58
N ALA A 77 -0.58 -17.45 22.42
CA ALA A 77 0.35 -17.00 21.38
C ALA A 77 1.20 -15.80 21.84
N LEU A 78 0.66 -14.92 22.68
CA LEU A 78 1.40 -13.80 23.25
C LEU A 78 2.38 -14.28 24.33
N ALA A 79 1.96 -15.19 25.21
CA ALA A 79 2.82 -15.74 26.25
C ALA A 79 4.07 -16.44 25.67
N SER A 80 3.96 -17.06 24.49
CA SER A 80 5.13 -17.65 23.80
C SER A 80 6.14 -16.60 23.33
N LEU A 81 5.70 -15.37 23.03
CA LEU A 81 6.58 -14.24 22.71
C LEU A 81 7.25 -13.66 23.95
N GLU A 82 6.53 -13.57 25.07
CA GLU A 82 7.07 -13.06 26.33
C GLU A 82 8.23 -13.92 26.84
N ALA A 83 8.22 -15.23 26.55
CA ALA A 83 9.33 -16.13 26.85
C ALA A 83 10.66 -15.71 26.21
N LEU A 84 10.64 -14.96 25.09
CA LEU A 84 11.85 -14.43 24.43
C LEU A 84 12.53 -13.31 25.24
N VAL A 85 11.82 -12.68 26.17
CA VAL A 85 12.28 -11.55 26.99
C VAL A 85 12.71 -12.01 28.40
N GLY A 86 12.87 -13.33 28.60
CA GLY A 86 13.21 -13.94 29.88
C GLY A 86 14.50 -13.42 30.54
N ARG A 87 14.72 -13.86 31.79
CA ARG A 87 15.73 -13.30 32.74
C ARG A 87 17.16 -13.22 32.22
N ASP A 88 17.54 -14.03 31.21
CA ASP A 88 18.89 -14.06 30.65
C ASP A 88 19.13 -12.99 29.56
N HIS A 89 18.11 -12.23 29.18
CA HIS A 89 18.19 -11.22 28.13
C HIS A 89 17.83 -9.82 28.66
N ALA A 90 18.68 -9.27 29.54
CA ALA A 90 18.45 -7.96 30.19
C ALA A 90 18.20 -6.77 29.23
N GLN A 91 18.56 -6.89 27.95
CA GLN A 91 18.33 -5.87 26.92
C GLN A 91 17.20 -6.21 25.95
N ALA A 92 16.62 -7.42 26.06
CA ALA A 92 15.47 -7.80 25.27
C ALA A 92 14.24 -7.04 25.74
N ARG A 93 13.45 -6.54 24.80
CA ARG A 93 12.19 -5.88 25.10
C ARG A 93 11.19 -6.17 24.00
N LEU A 94 10.01 -6.61 24.40
CA LEU A 94 8.86 -6.73 23.52
C LEU A 94 7.94 -5.54 23.77
N SER A 95 7.52 -4.87 22.70
CA SER A 95 6.67 -3.67 22.77
C SER A 95 5.46 -3.91 21.93
N ARG A 96 4.25 -3.75 22.47
CA ARG A 96 3.05 -3.72 21.64
C ARG A 96 3.15 -2.54 20.68
N ARG A 97 3.02 -2.81 19.39
CA ARG A 97 2.90 -1.78 18.36
C ARG A 97 1.44 -1.32 18.37
N GLU A 98 1.22 -0.03 18.60
CA GLU A 98 -0.10 0.54 18.35
C GLU A 98 -0.47 0.32 16.89
N PRO A 99 -1.70 -0.12 16.57
CA PRO A 99 -2.12 -0.20 15.18
C PRO A 99 -2.04 1.20 14.60
N SER A 100 -0.98 1.47 13.83
CA SER A 100 -0.95 2.62 12.94
C SER A 100 -2.18 2.46 12.06
N PRO A 101 -3.02 3.50 11.88
CA PRO A 101 -4.02 3.45 10.84
C PRO A 101 -3.32 2.99 9.55
N PRO A 102 -3.91 2.06 8.79
CA PRO A 102 -3.31 1.62 7.55
C PRO A 102 -3.00 2.89 6.77
N ALA A 103 -1.71 3.12 6.46
CA ALA A 103 -1.31 4.23 5.61
C ALA A 103 -2.24 4.17 4.40
N ALA A 104 -3.03 5.23 4.20
CA ALA A 104 -4.17 5.22 3.30
C ALA A 104 -3.75 4.55 1.99
N THR A 105 -4.25 3.35 1.75
CA THR A 105 -3.92 2.55 0.56
C THR A 105 -4.72 3.06 -0.65
N THR A 106 -5.28 4.25 -0.52
CA THR A 106 -6.05 4.98 -1.52
C THR A 106 -5.48 6.39 -1.64
N VAL A 107 -5.53 6.89 -2.86
CA VAL A 107 -5.21 8.26 -3.23
C VAL A 107 -6.53 8.99 -3.44
N GLN A 108 -6.59 10.25 -3.03
CA GLN A 108 -7.74 11.11 -3.25
C GLN A 108 -7.58 11.89 -4.55
N ILE A 109 -8.61 11.84 -5.40
CA ILE A 109 -8.68 12.62 -6.64
C ILE A 109 -9.85 13.59 -6.52
N THR A 110 -9.56 14.89 -6.58
CA THR A 110 -10.57 15.96 -6.57
C THR A 110 -10.82 16.51 -7.97
N PHE A 111 -12.04 16.36 -8.46
CA PHE A 111 -12.49 16.88 -9.76
C PHE A 111 -13.06 18.29 -9.59
N LEU A 112 -12.23 19.32 -9.74
CA LEU A 112 -12.57 20.71 -9.48
C LEU A 112 -13.65 21.24 -10.44
N SER A 113 -13.54 20.94 -11.75
CA SER A 113 -14.55 21.31 -12.76
C SER A 113 -15.91 20.60 -12.58
N ASN A 114 -16.02 19.65 -11.64
CA ASN A 114 -17.26 18.94 -11.31
C ASN A 114 -17.66 19.20 -9.84
N GLY A 115 -17.71 20.47 -9.46
CA GLY A 115 -18.16 20.91 -8.14
C GLY A 115 -17.25 20.46 -6.98
N GLY A 116 -15.97 20.18 -7.26
CA GLY A 116 -15.02 19.69 -6.24
C GLY A 116 -15.27 18.25 -5.80
N LYS A 117 -15.89 17.41 -6.64
CA LYS A 117 -16.13 16.00 -6.31
C LYS A 117 -14.83 15.27 -5.95
N CYS A 118 -14.77 14.72 -4.75
CA CYS A 118 -13.66 13.88 -4.30
C CYS A 118 -13.99 12.40 -4.45
N VAL A 119 -13.02 11.62 -4.92
CA VAL A 119 -13.12 10.16 -5.03
C VAL A 119 -11.83 9.52 -4.53
N GLU A 120 -11.94 8.28 -4.09
CA GLU A 120 -10.78 7.47 -3.69
C GLU A 120 -10.46 6.42 -4.74
N ALA A 121 -9.17 6.20 -4.99
CA ALA A 121 -8.69 5.17 -5.90
C ALA A 121 -7.41 4.51 -5.36
N PRO A 122 -7.07 3.27 -5.73
CA PRO A 122 -5.75 2.72 -5.41
C PRO A 122 -4.61 3.55 -6.02
N PRO A 123 -3.40 3.57 -5.43
CA PRO A 123 -2.21 4.08 -6.11
C PRO A 123 -2.01 3.43 -7.47
N ASN A 124 -1.30 4.13 -8.36
CA ASN A 124 -1.11 3.75 -9.75
C ASN A 124 -2.44 3.57 -10.51
N SER A 125 -3.43 4.41 -10.21
CA SER A 125 -4.71 4.42 -10.93
C SER A 125 -4.67 5.37 -12.13
N ASN A 126 -5.26 4.96 -13.25
CA ASN A 126 -5.38 5.80 -14.44
C ASN A 126 -6.45 6.88 -14.26
N LEU A 127 -6.08 8.15 -14.41
CA LEU A 127 -6.94 9.29 -14.12
C LEU A 127 -8.24 9.30 -14.92
N LEU A 128 -8.18 9.02 -16.23
CA LEU A 128 -9.40 8.95 -17.05
C LEU A 128 -10.30 7.78 -16.64
N ARG A 129 -9.73 6.60 -16.34
CA ARG A 129 -10.54 5.44 -15.94
C ARG A 129 -11.27 5.67 -14.63
N VAL A 130 -10.63 6.34 -13.67
CA VAL A 130 -11.28 6.77 -12.42
C VAL A 130 -12.38 7.79 -12.71
N SER A 131 -12.10 8.82 -13.52
CA SER A 131 -13.12 9.80 -13.94
C SER A 131 -14.35 9.15 -14.60
N LEU A 132 -14.15 8.15 -15.47
CA LEU A 132 -15.27 7.46 -16.11
C LEU A 132 -16.10 6.63 -15.12
N ARG A 133 -15.43 5.86 -14.26
CA ARG A 133 -16.09 4.99 -13.28
C ARG A 133 -16.87 5.80 -12.27
N GLU A 134 -16.24 6.85 -11.74
CA GLU A 134 -16.79 7.66 -10.65
C GLU A 134 -17.57 8.87 -11.15
N LYS A 135 -17.83 8.98 -12.46
CA LYS A 135 -18.53 10.14 -13.06
C LYS A 135 -17.86 11.47 -12.71
N GLY A 136 -16.52 11.50 -12.79
CA GLY A 136 -15.67 12.66 -12.54
C GLY A 136 -15.84 13.77 -13.57
N GLY A 137 -16.17 13.44 -14.83
CA GLY A 137 -16.60 14.42 -15.83
C GLY A 137 -15.53 14.88 -16.83
N ILE A 138 -14.30 14.37 -16.73
CA ILE A 138 -13.23 14.67 -17.72
C ILE A 138 -13.70 14.29 -19.14
N PRO A 139 -13.67 15.21 -20.12
CA PRO A 139 -14.05 14.95 -21.50
C PRO A 139 -13.20 13.84 -22.11
N PHE A 140 -13.79 12.99 -22.94
CA PHE A 140 -13.06 11.89 -23.55
C PHE A 140 -13.61 11.48 -24.90
N LYS A 141 -12.77 10.80 -25.69
CA LYS A 141 -13.15 10.19 -26.97
C LYS A 141 -12.43 8.86 -27.21
N CYS A 142 -11.10 8.88 -27.40
CA CYS A 142 -10.36 7.64 -27.72
C CYS A 142 -9.89 6.82 -26.51
N GLY A 143 -9.63 7.47 -25.36
CA GLY A 143 -9.07 6.82 -24.16
C GLY A 143 -7.65 6.23 -24.30
N GLY A 144 -6.94 6.48 -25.42
CA GLY A 144 -5.67 5.81 -25.76
C GLY A 144 -4.51 6.74 -26.15
N GLY A 145 -4.65 8.05 -25.95
CA GLY A 145 -3.61 9.03 -26.25
C GLY A 145 -3.53 9.45 -27.73
N LEU A 146 -4.65 9.39 -28.45
CA LEU A 146 -4.71 9.66 -29.91
C LEU A 146 -5.34 11.00 -30.28
N CYS A 147 -6.22 11.56 -29.44
CA CYS A 147 -7.10 12.66 -29.84
C CYS A 147 -6.99 13.94 -28.99
N GLY A 148 -6.23 13.95 -27.90
CA GLY A 148 -6.12 15.12 -27.02
C GLY A 148 -7.36 15.49 -26.20
N THR A 149 -8.54 14.90 -26.45
CA THR A 149 -9.83 15.33 -25.83
C THR A 149 -9.84 15.27 -24.31
N CYS A 150 -9.09 14.33 -23.71
CA CYS A 150 -8.98 14.22 -22.25
C CYS A 150 -7.88 15.11 -21.66
N ARG A 151 -7.64 16.27 -22.27
CA ARG A 151 -6.74 17.28 -21.73
C ARG A 151 -7.32 17.78 -20.41
N CYS A 152 -6.50 17.77 -19.37
CA CYS A 152 -6.83 18.27 -18.05
C CYS A 152 -5.61 18.98 -17.48
N ARG A 153 -5.78 19.77 -16.43
CA ARG A 153 -4.70 20.39 -15.66
C ARG A 153 -4.68 19.80 -14.26
N VAL A 154 -3.50 19.43 -13.81
CA VAL A 154 -3.26 19.02 -12.42
C VAL A 154 -2.93 20.28 -11.63
N GLU A 155 -3.89 20.74 -10.82
CA GLU A 155 -3.78 21.98 -10.04
C GLU A 155 -2.93 21.75 -8.78
N THR A 156 -3.08 20.58 -8.13
CA THR A 156 -2.25 20.15 -7.00
C THR A 156 -1.82 18.69 -7.12
N GLY A 157 -0.67 18.34 -6.52
CA GLY A 157 -0.14 16.96 -6.51
C GLY A 157 0.50 16.53 -7.83
N ARG A 158 1.15 17.45 -8.55
CA ARG A 158 1.81 17.14 -9.83
C ARG A 158 2.91 16.10 -9.68
N GLU A 159 3.63 16.15 -8.56
CA GLU A 159 4.64 15.21 -8.09
C GLU A 159 4.09 13.80 -7.85
N HIS A 160 2.78 13.66 -7.65
CA HIS A 160 2.11 12.37 -7.48
C HIS A 160 1.68 11.73 -8.80
N THR A 161 1.98 12.36 -9.93
CA THR A 161 1.68 11.83 -11.26
C THR A 161 2.87 11.11 -11.87
N ASP A 162 2.62 10.12 -12.71
CA ASP A 162 3.67 9.47 -13.49
C ASP A 162 4.33 10.43 -14.50
N ALA A 163 5.52 10.04 -14.96
CA ALA A 163 6.28 10.81 -15.94
C ALA A 163 5.47 11.04 -17.22
N VAL A 164 5.62 12.24 -17.80
CA VAL A 164 4.94 12.63 -19.05
C VAL A 164 5.33 11.69 -20.18
N LYS A 165 4.33 11.04 -20.79
CA LYS A 165 4.55 10.04 -21.84
C LYS A 165 4.76 10.68 -23.22
N PRO A 166 5.47 10.02 -24.15
CA PRO A 166 5.67 10.54 -25.50
C PRO A 166 4.37 10.86 -26.26
N LYS A 167 3.29 10.13 -25.99
CA LYS A 167 1.96 10.39 -26.58
C LYS A 167 1.37 11.73 -26.14
N GLU A 168 1.65 12.16 -24.91
CA GLU A 168 1.18 13.46 -24.40
C GLU A 168 1.86 14.62 -25.13
N ARG A 169 3.16 14.49 -25.42
CA ARG A 169 3.96 15.48 -26.17
C ARG A 169 3.52 15.68 -27.61
N ARG A 170 2.62 14.82 -28.14
CA ARG A 170 2.01 15.00 -29.47
C ARG A 170 0.85 16.00 -29.46
N HIS A 171 0.30 16.30 -28.28
CA HIS A 171 -0.89 17.13 -28.11
C HIS A 171 -0.71 18.28 -27.12
N LEU A 172 0.34 18.24 -26.30
CA LEU A 172 0.69 19.25 -25.30
C LEU A 172 2.08 19.81 -25.60
N SER A 173 2.20 21.14 -25.58
CA SER A 173 3.50 21.83 -25.71
C SER A 173 4.35 21.64 -24.45
N ALA A 174 5.63 22.01 -24.51
CA ALA A 174 6.48 22.01 -23.31
C ALA A 174 5.93 22.95 -22.23
N GLU A 175 5.47 24.13 -22.64
CA GLU A 175 4.84 25.12 -21.77
C GLU A 175 3.53 24.58 -21.14
N ASP A 176 2.72 23.85 -21.90
CA ASP A 176 1.52 23.20 -21.37
C ASP A 176 1.86 22.24 -20.23
N LEU A 177 2.87 21.39 -20.45
CA LEU A 177 3.32 20.40 -19.47
C LEU A 177 3.91 21.08 -18.22
N GLU A 178 4.67 22.16 -18.40
CA GLU A 178 5.19 22.99 -17.31
C GLU A 178 4.09 23.66 -16.49
N ASN A 179 2.99 24.05 -17.15
CA ASN A 179 1.80 24.61 -16.51
C ASN A 179 0.87 23.56 -15.88
N GLY A 180 1.24 22.28 -15.92
CA GLY A 180 0.51 21.18 -15.28
C GLY A 180 -0.56 20.53 -16.15
N TYR A 181 -0.63 20.86 -17.44
CA TYR A 181 -1.51 20.15 -18.35
C TYR A 181 -1.03 18.73 -18.60
N ARG A 182 -1.98 17.79 -18.63
CA ARG A 182 -1.77 16.36 -18.86
C ARG A 182 -2.89 15.82 -19.75
N MET A 183 -2.67 14.64 -20.32
CA MET A 183 -3.76 13.87 -20.92
C MET A 183 -4.22 12.81 -19.93
N ALA A 184 -5.41 12.96 -19.34
CA ALA A 184 -5.92 12.07 -18.29
C ALA A 184 -5.87 10.57 -18.65
N CYS A 185 -6.01 10.21 -19.94
CA CYS A 185 -5.91 8.82 -20.38
C CYS A 185 -4.50 8.23 -20.30
N GLN A 186 -3.45 9.06 -20.27
CA GLN A 186 -2.05 8.64 -20.20
C GLN A 186 -1.47 8.81 -18.79
N THR A 187 -2.13 9.57 -17.92
CA THR A 187 -1.68 9.91 -16.57
C THR A 187 -2.12 8.88 -15.53
N PHE A 188 -1.17 8.45 -14.70
CA PHE A 188 -1.39 7.58 -13.55
C PHE A 188 -1.09 8.34 -12.26
N ILE A 189 -1.91 8.11 -11.24
CA ILE A 189 -1.89 8.85 -9.96
C ILE A 189 -1.41 7.92 -8.85
N ASN A 190 -0.40 8.37 -8.08
CA ASN A 190 0.23 7.63 -6.98
C ASN A 190 0.08 8.30 -5.60
N GLY A 191 -0.58 9.45 -5.54
CA GLY A 191 -0.86 10.24 -4.34
C GLY A 191 -1.97 11.24 -4.60
N ASP A 192 -2.33 12.06 -3.62
CA ASP A 192 -3.50 12.93 -3.72
C ASP A 192 -3.31 14.02 -4.79
N VAL A 193 -4.34 14.27 -5.59
CA VAL A 193 -4.33 15.27 -6.66
C VAL A 193 -5.65 16.01 -6.78
N SER A 194 -5.58 17.25 -7.24
CA SER A 194 -6.76 17.98 -7.73
C SER A 194 -6.59 18.32 -9.20
N VAL A 195 -7.67 18.14 -9.98
CA VAL A 195 -7.65 18.30 -11.43
C VAL A 195 -8.81 19.14 -11.92
N SER A 196 -8.52 19.97 -12.92
CA SER A 196 -9.46 20.76 -13.70
C SER A 196 -9.33 20.40 -15.19
N TRP A 197 -10.29 20.78 -16.02
CA TRP A 197 -10.26 20.60 -17.47
C TRP A 197 -11.13 21.64 -18.16
#